data_AF-A0A927JM49-F1
#
_entry.id   AF-A0A927JM49-F1
#
_cell.length_a   1.000
_cell.length_b   1.000
_cell.length_c   1.000
_cell.angle_alpha   90.00
_cell.angle_beta   90.00
_cell.angle_gamma   90.00
#
_symmetry.space_group_name_H-M   'P 1'
#
loop_
_entity.id
_entity.type
_entity.pdbx_description
1 polymer ?
#
loop_
_entity_poly.entity_id
_entity_poly.type
_entity_poly.pdbx_seq_one_letter_code
_entity_poly.pdbx_strand_id
1 'polypeptide(L)'
;MSWSHLRATNRIAASIASTPRMRVELFETEYLPRVRAIRARMGEPDAPRLVRDLGPGDAVLTDTVQLYINVINYDAMRRDAGVETAASHARALSFLHLHYAALDRASDGVGVQRIDYHGPRMHAVVPIDNPGDAATLREAVARALRLARETVSLSAAASRDILRGRTGPEFRIGIDIGRCVAIDSGRNDEREPLFIGGAANHAAKLAEGSAPGIYPSDRVRALFGLRQVGGILAERTSSASEVEIASLGARIVLDPQQLERRADELRAAMRTHRDVTIGMSGFAFHHHTPPLRSIDYSRLSPSRSVRMPLVSIFADLDGYTAYVDAAMANGGTADAVRDLHVIRTELDAVLQQDFGGRKVRFIGDCIHGVLAVGDDQQTDEGASVERATACAGALRSSFDLCIEMLPTAKGLGLAIGFEIGSTPISRIGIRGDRSVRVASSHATLTSEECQAVCSGTETKIGDRAYAVASPDTRRLFSSNGKSQYLDFDAVVLQSQPAAAASGEAEAPVADNRSYGGF
;
A
#
# COMPACT_ATOMS: atom_id res chain seq x y z
N MET A 1 8.78 -24.15 1.17
CA MET A 1 9.83 -23.85 0.17
C MET A 1 10.73 -22.76 0.74
N SER A 2 11.93 -22.57 0.19
CA SER A 2 12.93 -21.58 0.60
C SER A 2 13.47 -20.91 -0.65
N TRP A 3 13.99 -19.67 -0.55
CA TRP A 3 14.61 -18.96 -1.67
C TRP A 3 15.83 -19.70 -2.25
N SER A 4 16.15 -19.44 -3.51
CA SER A 4 17.33 -19.95 -4.19
C SER A 4 17.78 -18.98 -5.27
N HIS A 5 19.06 -18.62 -5.26
CA HIS A 5 19.66 -17.74 -6.25
C HIS A 5 19.37 -18.20 -7.69
N LEU A 6 19.64 -19.47 -8.03
CA LEU A 6 19.41 -19.98 -9.38
C LEU A 6 17.94 -19.84 -9.83
N ARG A 7 17.00 -20.11 -8.92
CA ARG A 7 15.57 -19.98 -9.23
C ARG A 7 15.17 -18.52 -9.42
N ALA A 8 15.64 -17.62 -8.55
CA ALA A 8 15.43 -16.18 -8.69
C ALA A 8 16.00 -15.66 -10.03
N THR A 9 17.26 -15.95 -10.34
CA THR A 9 17.90 -15.57 -11.62
C THR A 9 17.08 -16.03 -12.83
N ASN A 10 16.64 -17.29 -12.84
CA ASN A 10 15.84 -17.84 -13.93
C ASN A 10 14.46 -17.17 -14.05
N ARG A 11 13.79 -16.89 -12.92
CA ARG A 11 12.50 -16.16 -12.91
C ARG A 11 12.66 -14.74 -13.42
N ILE A 12 13.69 -14.03 -12.96
CA ILE A 12 13.98 -12.65 -13.38
C ILE A 12 14.29 -12.62 -14.88
N ALA A 13 15.15 -13.50 -15.38
CA ALA A 13 15.45 -13.60 -16.81
C ALA A 13 14.19 -13.90 -17.64
N ALA A 14 13.35 -14.82 -17.18
CA ALA A 14 12.08 -15.13 -17.84
C ALA A 14 11.10 -13.95 -17.81
N SER A 15 11.04 -13.21 -16.70
CA SER A 15 10.24 -11.99 -16.58
C SER A 15 10.73 -10.92 -17.55
N ILE A 16 12.04 -10.66 -17.63
CA ILE A 16 12.64 -9.72 -18.58
C ILE A 16 12.30 -10.11 -20.03
N ALA A 17 12.36 -11.39 -20.38
CA ALA A 17 12.09 -11.88 -21.72
C ALA A 17 10.59 -11.85 -22.10
N SER A 18 9.71 -12.06 -21.12
CA SER A 18 8.24 -12.12 -21.34
C SER A 18 7.53 -10.78 -21.15
N THR A 19 8.18 -9.80 -20.52
CA THR A 19 7.62 -8.45 -20.36
C THR A 19 7.46 -7.81 -21.73
N PRO A 20 6.23 -7.40 -22.11
CA PRO A 20 6.00 -6.80 -23.42
C PRO A 20 6.80 -5.51 -23.58
N ARG A 21 7.12 -5.16 -24.83
CA ARG A 21 7.67 -3.83 -25.11
C ARG A 21 6.65 -2.79 -24.68
N MET A 22 7.05 -1.92 -23.75
CA MET A 22 6.17 -0.89 -23.21
C MET A 22 5.85 0.14 -24.29
N ARG A 23 4.57 0.27 -24.62
CA ARG A 23 4.04 1.33 -25.46
C ARG A 23 3.64 2.50 -24.56
N VAL A 24 4.35 3.60 -24.71
CA VAL A 24 4.04 4.85 -23.99
C VAL A 24 3.25 5.75 -24.93
N GLU A 25 2.03 6.10 -24.55
CA GLU A 25 1.20 7.06 -25.27
C GLU A 25 1.06 8.37 -24.48
N LEU A 26 0.95 9.49 -25.18
CA LEU A 26 0.49 10.75 -24.60
C LEU A 26 -1.04 10.75 -24.46
N PHE A 27 -1.53 11.14 -23.28
CA PHE A 27 -2.95 11.06 -22.96
C PHE A 27 -3.82 11.85 -23.93
N GLU A 28 -3.48 13.11 -24.14
CA GLU A 28 -4.24 14.10 -24.90
C GLU A 28 -4.21 13.85 -26.40
N THR A 29 -3.05 13.47 -26.96
CA THR A 29 -2.85 13.40 -28.42
C THR A 29 -2.96 12.01 -29.00
N GLU A 30 -2.75 10.95 -28.20
CA GLU A 30 -2.69 9.57 -28.70
C GLU A 30 -3.75 8.69 -28.05
N TYR A 31 -3.73 8.58 -26.72
CA TYR A 31 -4.60 7.67 -25.98
C TYR A 31 -6.09 8.07 -26.08
N LEU A 32 -6.42 9.32 -25.74
CA LEU A 32 -7.81 9.79 -25.65
C LEU A 32 -8.52 9.74 -27.01
N PRO A 33 -7.93 10.21 -28.13
CA PRO A 33 -8.52 10.04 -29.46
C PRO A 33 -8.75 8.57 -29.83
N ARG A 34 -7.77 7.70 -29.53
CA ARG A 34 -7.86 6.26 -29.83
C ARG A 34 -9.00 5.59 -29.07
N VAL A 35 -9.11 5.83 -27.76
CA VAL A 35 -10.18 5.25 -26.92
C VAL A 35 -11.55 5.77 -27.33
N ARG A 36 -11.69 7.07 -27.60
CA ARG A 36 -12.93 7.67 -28.11
C ARG A 36 -13.38 7.02 -29.40
N ALA A 37 -12.47 6.82 -30.36
CA ALA A 37 -12.78 6.17 -31.63
C ALA A 37 -13.24 4.71 -31.45
N ILE A 38 -12.61 3.96 -30.54
CA ILE A 38 -13.00 2.57 -30.23
C ILE A 38 -14.40 2.54 -29.59
N ARG A 39 -14.66 3.38 -28.59
CA ARG A 39 -15.97 3.43 -27.90
C ARG A 39 -17.10 3.90 -28.80
N ALA A 40 -16.85 4.89 -29.64
CA ALA A 40 -17.82 5.34 -30.64
C ALA A 40 -18.22 4.19 -31.59
N ARG A 41 -17.29 3.32 -31.98
CA ARG A 41 -17.59 2.11 -32.77
C ARG A 41 -18.39 1.06 -32.01
N MET A 42 -18.23 0.99 -30.68
CA MET A 42 -18.96 0.06 -29.82
C MET A 42 -20.31 0.62 -29.32
N GLY A 43 -20.64 1.87 -29.65
CA GLY A 43 -21.85 2.54 -29.14
C GLY A 43 -21.79 2.86 -27.64
N GLU A 44 -20.59 2.95 -27.06
CA GLU A 44 -20.39 3.23 -25.65
C GLU A 44 -20.30 4.74 -25.36
N PRO A 45 -20.68 5.19 -24.15
CA PRO A 45 -20.53 6.58 -23.74
C PRO A 45 -19.07 7.07 -23.76
N ASP A 46 -18.88 8.34 -24.14
CA ASP A 46 -17.60 9.05 -24.05
C ASP A 46 -17.26 9.39 -22.59
N ALA A 47 -16.81 8.37 -21.85
CA ALA A 47 -16.36 8.46 -20.46
C ALA A 47 -15.09 7.61 -20.26
N PRO A 48 -13.95 8.02 -20.84
CA PRO A 48 -12.72 7.25 -20.82
C PRO A 48 -12.23 7.05 -19.39
N ARG A 49 -11.96 5.79 -19.03
CA ARG A 49 -11.42 5.42 -17.73
C ARG A 49 -9.96 5.08 -17.91
N LEU A 50 -9.13 6.12 -17.99
CA LEU A 50 -7.70 6.10 -18.31
C LEU A 50 -6.98 4.82 -17.85
N VAL A 51 -7.11 4.41 -16.59
CA VAL A 51 -6.36 3.25 -16.09
C VAL A 51 -7.15 1.95 -16.18
N ARG A 52 -8.48 2.00 -16.30
CA ARG A 52 -9.28 0.78 -16.38
C ARG A 52 -9.15 0.05 -17.70
N ASP A 53 -8.73 0.75 -18.75
CA ASP A 53 -8.70 0.26 -20.13
C ASP A 53 -7.26 -0.01 -20.63
N LEU A 54 -6.24 0.01 -19.75
CA LEU A 54 -4.84 -0.25 -20.13
C LEU A 54 -4.53 -1.75 -20.15
N GLY A 55 -3.83 -2.18 -21.20
CA GLY A 55 -3.25 -3.51 -21.26
C GLY A 55 -1.91 -3.61 -20.50
N PRO A 56 -1.40 -4.84 -20.25
CA PRO A 56 -0.15 -5.07 -19.51
C PRO A 56 1.13 -4.47 -20.12
N GLY A 57 1.09 -4.01 -21.37
CA GLY A 57 2.21 -3.34 -22.06
C GLY A 57 1.94 -1.88 -22.39
N ASP A 58 0.87 -1.30 -21.85
CA ASP A 58 0.48 0.07 -22.09
C ASP A 58 0.85 0.95 -20.90
N ALA A 59 1.45 2.09 -21.21
CA ALA A 59 1.68 3.18 -20.27
C ALA A 59 1.18 4.48 -20.89
N VAL A 60 0.56 5.34 -20.08
CA VAL A 60 0.08 6.64 -20.57
C VAL A 60 0.72 7.76 -19.77
N LEU A 61 1.42 8.64 -20.46
CA LEU A 61 1.90 9.90 -19.91
C LEU A 61 0.75 10.90 -19.88
N THR A 62 0.46 11.44 -18.70
CA THR A 62 -0.66 12.35 -18.51
C THR A 62 -0.38 13.36 -17.42
N ASP A 63 -0.89 14.57 -17.60
CA ASP A 63 -1.00 15.54 -16.52
C ASP A 63 -2.27 15.28 -15.72
N THR A 64 -2.16 15.33 -14.40
CA THR A 64 -3.20 14.89 -13.49
C THR A 64 -3.27 15.79 -12.27
N VAL A 65 -4.48 15.96 -11.73
CA VAL A 65 -4.65 16.34 -10.33
C VAL A 65 -4.68 15.06 -9.51
N GLN A 66 -3.81 14.97 -8.53
CA GLN A 66 -3.61 13.85 -7.63
C GLN A 66 -4.24 14.18 -6.29
N LEU A 67 -5.19 13.36 -5.84
CA LEU A 67 -5.96 13.56 -4.61
C LEU A 67 -5.78 12.36 -3.68
N TYR A 68 -5.25 12.62 -2.49
CA TYR A 68 -5.24 11.65 -1.40
C TYR A 68 -6.16 12.11 -0.28
N ILE A 69 -7.07 11.23 0.15
CA ILE A 69 -7.97 11.45 1.29
C ILE A 69 -7.60 10.42 2.36
N ASN A 70 -7.15 10.88 3.52
CA ASN A 70 -6.69 10.04 4.61
C ASN A 70 -7.55 10.23 5.87
N VAL A 71 -8.00 9.13 6.49
CA VAL A 71 -8.65 9.14 7.80
C VAL A 71 -7.61 9.01 8.91
N ILE A 72 -7.19 10.14 9.48
CA ILE A 72 -6.00 10.21 10.35
C ILE A 72 -6.22 9.62 11.74
N ASN A 73 -7.47 9.56 12.21
CA ASN A 73 -7.82 8.96 13.50
C ASN A 73 -8.29 7.50 13.37
N TYR A 74 -8.07 6.85 12.22
CA TYR A 74 -8.45 5.45 12.00
C TYR A 74 -7.74 4.47 12.94
N ASP A 75 -6.50 4.76 13.34
CA ASP A 75 -5.78 3.93 14.31
C ASP A 75 -6.50 3.85 15.66
N ALA A 76 -7.05 4.98 16.13
CA ALA A 76 -7.87 4.99 17.33
C ALA A 76 -9.18 4.21 17.15
N MET A 77 -9.74 4.18 15.94
CA MET A 77 -10.98 3.45 15.64
C MET A 77 -10.82 1.93 15.72
N ARG A 78 -9.63 1.39 15.42
CA ARG A 78 -9.35 -0.07 15.48
C ARG A 78 -9.00 -0.58 16.87
N ARG A 79 -8.92 0.28 17.88
CA ARG A 79 -8.60 -0.10 19.27
C ARG A 79 -9.77 0.13 20.22
N ASP A 80 -9.91 -0.75 21.20
CA ASP A 80 -10.74 -0.59 22.40
C ASP A 80 -9.80 -0.51 23.61
N ALA A 81 -9.79 0.63 24.31
CA ALA A 81 -8.88 0.87 25.45
C ALA A 81 -7.39 0.55 25.12
N GLY A 82 -6.95 0.88 23.91
CA GLY A 82 -5.58 0.64 23.44
C GLY A 82 -5.32 -0.76 22.86
N VAL A 83 -6.29 -1.67 22.90
CA VAL A 83 -6.14 -3.07 22.48
C VAL A 83 -6.96 -3.38 21.23
N GLU A 84 -6.40 -4.18 20.33
CA GLU A 84 -7.10 -4.71 19.16
C GLU A 84 -7.89 -5.98 19.50
N THR A 85 -9.21 -5.96 19.29
CA THR A 85 -10.12 -7.09 19.51
C THR A 85 -10.84 -7.46 18.21
N ALA A 86 -11.51 -8.62 18.19
CA ALA A 86 -12.39 -8.95 17.07
C ALA A 86 -13.51 -7.90 16.91
N ALA A 87 -14.07 -7.41 18.02
CA ALA A 87 -15.11 -6.39 17.98
C ALA A 87 -14.59 -5.04 17.44
N SER A 88 -13.37 -4.63 17.83
CA SER A 88 -12.78 -3.38 17.32
C SER A 88 -12.43 -3.46 15.84
N HIS A 89 -11.89 -4.59 15.37
CA HIS A 89 -11.65 -4.83 13.94
C HIS A 89 -12.95 -4.83 13.13
N ALA A 90 -14.00 -5.50 13.61
CA ALA A 90 -15.28 -5.51 12.91
C ALA A 90 -15.86 -4.10 12.73
N ARG A 91 -15.76 -3.25 13.76
CA ARG A 91 -16.20 -1.85 13.66
C ARG A 91 -15.32 -1.02 12.73
N ALA A 92 -14.00 -1.12 12.86
CA ALA A 92 -13.07 -0.38 12.01
C ALA A 92 -13.19 -0.77 10.53
N LEU A 93 -13.36 -2.06 10.23
CA LEU A 93 -13.63 -2.53 8.87
C LEU A 93 -15.02 -2.16 8.37
N SER A 94 -16.04 -2.13 9.24
CA SER A 94 -17.37 -1.60 8.88
C SER A 94 -17.29 -0.13 8.47
N PHE A 95 -16.49 0.66 9.20
CA PHE A 95 -16.22 2.04 8.83
C PHE A 95 -15.51 2.13 7.48
N LEU A 96 -14.41 1.40 7.25
CA LEU A 96 -13.72 1.44 5.96
C LEU A 96 -14.64 0.97 4.81
N HIS A 97 -15.42 -0.09 5.02
CA HIS A 97 -16.35 -0.61 4.02
C HIS A 97 -17.35 0.47 3.57
N LEU A 98 -17.91 1.22 4.52
CA LEU A 98 -18.82 2.32 4.26
C LEU A 98 -18.09 3.53 3.65
N HIS A 99 -16.91 3.89 4.18
CA HIS A 99 -16.12 5.01 3.70
C HIS A 99 -15.70 4.81 2.24
N TYR A 100 -15.25 3.62 1.87
CA TYR A 100 -14.90 3.26 0.49
C TYR A 100 -16.12 3.39 -0.41
N ALA A 101 -17.27 2.86 0.01
CA ALA A 101 -18.51 3.00 -0.75
C ALA A 101 -18.94 4.48 -0.87
N ALA A 102 -18.66 5.34 0.12
CA ALA A 102 -18.94 6.77 0.05
C ALA A 102 -18.11 7.48 -1.02
N LEU A 103 -16.79 7.25 -1.09
CA LEU A 103 -15.94 7.82 -2.15
C LEU A 103 -16.43 7.37 -3.53
N ASP A 104 -16.65 6.06 -3.67
CA ASP A 104 -17.13 5.49 -4.92
C ASP A 104 -18.44 6.18 -5.37
N ARG A 105 -19.43 6.31 -4.48
CA ARG A 105 -20.68 7.01 -4.82
C ARG A 105 -20.49 8.51 -5.08
N ALA A 106 -19.57 9.17 -4.38
CA ALA A 106 -19.25 10.58 -4.60
C ALA A 106 -18.50 10.83 -5.91
N SER A 107 -17.78 9.83 -6.42
CA SER A 107 -17.04 9.92 -7.70
C SER A 107 -17.95 9.79 -8.93
N ASP A 108 -19.14 9.23 -8.77
CA ASP A 108 -20.08 8.98 -9.87
C ASP A 108 -20.48 10.33 -10.52
N GLY A 109 -20.16 10.51 -11.81
CA GLY A 109 -20.52 11.71 -12.57
C GLY A 109 -19.60 12.93 -12.42
N VAL A 110 -18.56 12.87 -11.57
CA VAL A 110 -17.62 14.01 -11.35
C VAL A 110 -16.41 13.97 -12.30
N GLY A 111 -16.23 12.87 -13.04
CA GLY A 111 -15.08 12.68 -13.93
C GLY A 111 -13.76 12.41 -13.19
N VAL A 112 -13.86 12.00 -11.93
CA VAL A 112 -12.72 11.58 -11.11
C VAL A 112 -12.57 10.07 -11.17
N GLN A 113 -11.34 9.58 -11.28
CA GLN A 113 -11.04 8.16 -11.28
C GLN A 113 -10.45 7.74 -9.95
N ARG A 114 -11.12 6.81 -9.27
CA ARG A 114 -10.54 6.12 -8.13
C ARG A 114 -9.43 5.17 -8.59
N ILE A 115 -8.27 5.26 -7.94
CA ILE A 115 -7.09 4.45 -8.22
C ILE A 115 -6.99 3.33 -7.21
N ASP A 116 -6.73 3.66 -5.95
CA ASP A 116 -6.54 2.65 -4.92
C ASP A 116 -7.17 3.04 -3.58
N TYR A 117 -7.39 2.03 -2.75
CA TYR A 117 -7.64 2.19 -1.34
C TYR A 117 -6.60 1.39 -0.53
N HIS A 118 -5.83 2.10 0.28
CA HIS A 118 -4.86 1.51 1.19
C HIS A 118 -5.15 1.88 2.65
N GLY A 119 -5.87 0.99 3.34
CA GLY A 119 -6.27 1.22 4.73
C GLY A 119 -7.15 2.47 4.84
N PRO A 120 -6.78 3.47 5.64
CA PRO A 120 -7.54 4.73 5.73
C PRO A 120 -7.27 5.71 4.59
N ARG A 121 -6.35 5.41 3.67
CA ARG A 121 -5.96 6.31 2.57
C ARG A 121 -6.66 5.91 1.27
N MET A 122 -7.22 6.90 0.59
CA MET A 122 -7.83 6.75 -0.71
C MET A 122 -7.08 7.60 -1.72
N HIS A 123 -6.81 7.04 -2.89
CA HIS A 123 -6.17 7.72 -4.00
C HIS A 123 -7.15 7.88 -5.16
N ALA A 124 -7.34 9.11 -5.60
CA ALA A 124 -8.16 9.45 -6.74
C ALA A 124 -7.44 10.47 -7.63
N VAL A 125 -7.77 10.48 -8.91
CA VAL A 125 -7.14 11.36 -9.89
C VAL A 125 -8.15 12.00 -10.83
N VAL A 126 -7.81 13.20 -11.28
CA VAL A 126 -8.49 13.85 -12.40
C VAL A 126 -7.49 13.97 -13.54
N PRO A 127 -7.59 13.13 -14.59
CA PRO A 127 -6.80 13.31 -15.80
C PRO A 127 -7.14 14.62 -16.49
N ILE A 128 -6.11 15.24 -17.07
CA ILE A 128 -6.21 16.55 -17.70
C ILE A 128 -6.01 16.35 -19.21
N ASP A 129 -7.05 16.65 -19.99
CA ASP A 129 -7.08 16.49 -21.44
C ASP A 129 -6.47 17.68 -22.21
N ASN A 130 -6.36 18.84 -21.56
CA ASN A 130 -5.66 20.01 -22.09
C ASN A 130 -4.75 20.65 -21.03
N PRO A 131 -3.54 20.12 -20.81
CA PRO A 131 -2.64 20.63 -19.78
C PRO A 131 -2.09 22.04 -20.06
N GLY A 132 -2.20 22.53 -21.29
CA GLY A 132 -1.78 23.89 -21.67
C GLY A 132 -2.78 24.99 -21.29
N ASP A 133 -4.03 24.63 -20.93
CA ASP A 133 -5.07 25.59 -20.59
C ASP A 133 -5.27 25.73 -19.07
N ALA A 134 -4.95 26.91 -18.55
CA ALA A 134 -5.07 27.21 -17.13
C ALA A 134 -6.49 27.06 -16.58
N ALA A 135 -7.53 27.32 -17.39
CA ALA A 135 -8.91 27.13 -16.96
C ALA A 135 -9.23 25.64 -16.76
N THR A 136 -8.80 24.78 -17.69
CA THR A 136 -8.90 23.32 -17.58
C THR A 136 -8.16 22.78 -16.35
N LEU A 137 -6.93 23.27 -16.07
CA LEU A 137 -6.18 22.91 -14.87
C LEU A 137 -6.94 23.28 -13.58
N ARG A 138 -7.46 24.51 -13.51
CA ARG A 138 -8.21 25.01 -12.36
C ARG A 138 -9.50 24.22 -12.13
N GLU A 139 -10.22 23.89 -13.19
CA GLU A 139 -11.44 23.08 -13.09
C GLU A 139 -11.13 21.63 -12.67
N ALA A 140 -10.00 21.06 -13.09
CA ALA A 140 -9.56 19.75 -12.59
C ALA A 140 -9.30 19.76 -11.07
N VAL A 141 -8.65 20.81 -10.55
CA VAL A 141 -8.43 20.98 -9.10
C VAL A 141 -9.77 21.15 -8.37
N ALA A 142 -10.66 21.97 -8.91
CA ALA A 142 -11.99 22.19 -8.34
C ALA A 142 -12.80 20.88 -8.27
N ARG A 143 -12.78 20.05 -9.32
CA ARG A 143 -13.40 18.71 -9.32
C ARG A 143 -12.84 17.79 -8.24
N ALA A 144 -11.53 17.73 -8.08
CA ALA A 144 -10.89 16.91 -7.05
C ALA A 144 -11.32 17.36 -5.64
N LEU A 145 -11.32 18.66 -5.36
CA LEU A 145 -11.73 19.19 -4.06
C LEU A 145 -13.23 19.02 -3.79
N ARG A 146 -14.06 19.09 -4.85
CA ARG A 146 -15.49 18.77 -4.76
C ARG A 146 -15.68 17.32 -4.32
N LEU A 147 -15.02 16.36 -4.97
CA LEU A 147 -15.04 14.96 -4.54
C LEU A 147 -14.62 14.80 -3.08
N ALA A 148 -13.54 15.47 -2.68
CA ALA A 148 -13.01 15.37 -1.31
C ALA A 148 -14.05 15.84 -0.27
N ARG A 149 -14.64 17.03 -0.46
CA ARG A 149 -15.66 17.58 0.45
C ARG A 149 -16.89 16.69 0.52
N GLU A 150 -17.39 16.23 -0.63
CA GLU A 150 -18.55 15.35 -0.70
C GLU A 150 -18.30 14.01 0.01
N THR A 151 -17.13 13.41 -0.20
CA THR A 151 -16.73 12.17 0.47
C THR A 151 -16.63 12.35 1.98
N VAL A 152 -16.02 13.44 2.44
CA VAL A 152 -15.92 13.78 3.87
C VAL A 152 -17.31 13.91 4.49
N SER A 153 -18.19 14.71 3.89
CA SER A 153 -19.56 14.91 4.39
C SER A 153 -20.37 13.63 4.40
N LEU A 154 -20.34 12.86 3.32
CA LEU A 154 -21.09 11.62 3.19
C LEU A 154 -20.58 10.55 4.16
N SER A 155 -19.26 10.39 4.27
CA SER A 155 -18.64 9.43 5.18
C SER A 155 -18.96 9.77 6.64
N ALA A 156 -18.82 11.04 7.04
CA ALA A 156 -19.11 11.48 8.40
C ALA A 156 -20.59 11.30 8.76
N ALA A 157 -21.50 11.63 7.84
CA ALA A 157 -22.93 11.41 8.05
C ALA A 157 -23.22 9.92 8.17
N ALA A 158 -22.78 9.11 7.20
CA ALA A 158 -23.13 7.70 7.11
C ALA A 158 -22.52 6.83 8.23
N SER A 159 -21.38 7.22 8.81
CA SER A 159 -20.69 6.44 9.85
C SER A 159 -21.20 6.62 11.29
N ARG A 160 -22.11 7.57 11.57
CA ARG A 160 -22.52 7.90 12.95
C ARG A 160 -22.99 6.68 13.77
N ASP A 161 -23.80 5.82 13.18
CA ASP A 161 -24.32 4.61 13.83
C ASP A 161 -23.24 3.55 14.08
N ILE A 162 -22.24 3.47 13.20
CA ILE A 162 -21.14 2.50 13.29
C ILE A 162 -20.21 2.87 14.44
N LEU A 163 -19.97 4.17 14.64
CA LEU A 163 -19.02 4.68 15.61
C LEU A 163 -19.56 4.70 17.04
N ARG A 164 -20.87 4.46 17.27
CA ARG A 164 -21.49 4.29 18.59
C ARG A 164 -21.13 5.39 19.60
N GLY A 165 -21.23 6.65 19.19
CA GLY A 165 -20.92 7.81 20.04
C GLY A 165 -19.42 8.12 20.20
N ARG A 166 -18.53 7.39 19.50
CA ARG A 166 -17.12 7.77 19.36
C ARG A 166 -16.96 9.00 18.46
N THR A 167 -15.82 9.66 18.57
CA THR A 167 -15.39 10.73 17.67
C THR A 167 -15.52 10.29 16.21
N GLY A 168 -16.06 11.18 15.38
CA GLY A 168 -16.20 10.97 13.94
C GLY A 168 -14.86 10.86 13.23
N PRO A 169 -14.85 10.46 11.95
CA PRO A 169 -13.63 10.43 11.16
C PRO A 169 -13.06 11.85 10.99
N GLU A 170 -11.75 11.96 11.18
CA GLU A 170 -10.98 13.17 10.89
C GLU A 170 -10.20 12.97 9.60
N PHE A 171 -10.27 13.95 8.71
CA PHE A 171 -9.73 13.83 7.36
C PHE A 171 -8.58 14.79 7.13
N ARG A 172 -7.51 14.25 6.55
CA ARG A 172 -6.40 15.00 6.00
C ARG A 172 -6.32 14.72 4.51
N ILE A 173 -6.36 15.79 3.73
CA ILE A 173 -6.44 15.72 2.27
C ILE A 173 -5.18 16.33 1.69
N GLY A 174 -4.44 15.57 0.90
CA GLY A 174 -3.30 16.05 0.13
C GLY A 174 -3.71 16.20 -1.34
N ILE A 175 -3.35 17.33 -1.95
CA ILE A 175 -3.62 17.58 -3.36
C ILE A 175 -2.41 18.19 -4.05
N ASP A 176 -2.08 17.63 -5.22
CA ASP A 176 -1.05 18.15 -6.09
C ASP A 176 -1.47 18.02 -7.56
N ILE A 177 -0.75 18.70 -8.44
CA ILE A 177 -0.97 18.69 -9.88
C ILE A 177 0.36 18.49 -10.61
N GLY A 178 0.35 17.64 -11.63
CA GLY A 178 1.51 17.47 -12.50
C GLY A 178 1.47 16.19 -13.33
N ARG A 179 2.54 16.01 -14.10
CA ARG A 179 2.72 14.86 -14.97
C ARG A 179 2.98 13.57 -14.19
N CYS A 180 2.36 12.50 -14.64
CA CYS A 180 2.48 11.14 -14.11
C CYS A 180 2.42 10.12 -15.25
N VAL A 181 2.87 8.90 -14.97
CA VAL A 181 2.67 7.72 -15.82
C VAL A 181 1.52 6.90 -15.24
N ALA A 182 0.49 6.65 -16.05
CA ALA A 182 -0.59 5.75 -15.73
C ALA A 182 -0.28 4.35 -16.28
N ILE A 183 -0.39 3.32 -15.43
CA ILE A 183 -0.24 1.90 -15.80
C ILE A 183 -1.27 1.04 -15.06
N ASP A 184 -1.55 -0.16 -15.55
CA ASP A 184 -2.18 -1.21 -14.75
C ASP A 184 -1.32 -2.47 -14.79
N SER A 185 -0.83 -2.88 -13.61
CA SER A 185 0.03 -4.07 -13.47
C SER A 185 -0.71 -5.30 -12.96
N GLY A 186 -1.99 -5.18 -12.62
CA GLY A 186 -2.76 -6.28 -12.04
C GLY A 186 -3.48 -7.15 -13.07
N ARG A 187 -4.06 -8.27 -12.62
CA ARG A 187 -4.81 -9.22 -13.48
C ARG A 187 -6.14 -9.60 -12.83
N ASN A 188 -7.16 -9.88 -13.65
CA ASN A 188 -8.46 -10.41 -13.22
C ASN A 188 -9.08 -9.62 -12.06
N ASP A 189 -9.31 -10.25 -10.91
CA ASP A 189 -9.89 -9.66 -9.71
C ASP A 189 -8.87 -8.98 -8.79
N GLU A 190 -7.59 -8.94 -9.20
CA GLU A 190 -6.43 -8.32 -8.58
C GLU A 190 -5.82 -7.22 -9.46
N ARG A 191 -6.66 -6.39 -10.10
CA ARG A 191 -6.20 -5.19 -10.83
C ARG A 191 -5.48 -4.21 -9.91
N GLU A 192 -4.45 -3.56 -10.44
CA GLU A 192 -3.57 -2.64 -9.70
C GLU A 192 -3.33 -1.39 -10.56
N PRO A 193 -4.39 -0.58 -10.79
CA PRO A 193 -4.26 0.68 -11.48
C PRO A 193 -3.35 1.60 -10.68
N LEU A 194 -2.47 2.31 -11.36
CA LEU A 194 -1.47 3.13 -10.70
C LEU A 194 -1.14 4.40 -11.49
N PHE A 195 -0.84 5.46 -10.75
CA PHE A 195 -0.17 6.66 -11.25
C PHE A 195 1.16 6.82 -10.55
N ILE A 196 2.22 6.94 -11.33
CA ILE A 196 3.59 7.07 -10.85
C ILE A 196 4.13 8.42 -11.28
N GLY A 197 4.73 9.15 -10.34
CA GLY A 197 5.39 10.42 -10.60
C GLY A 197 5.38 11.32 -9.37
N GLY A 198 6.14 12.40 -9.45
CA GLY A 198 6.32 13.37 -8.37
C GLY A 198 5.00 13.89 -7.83
N ALA A 199 3.99 14.15 -8.66
CA ALA A 199 2.69 14.67 -8.20
C ALA A 199 1.92 13.67 -7.33
N ALA A 200 1.91 12.37 -7.68
CA ALA A 200 1.22 11.34 -6.90
C ALA A 200 1.87 11.16 -5.53
N ASN A 201 3.20 11.03 -5.49
CA ASN A 201 3.96 10.90 -4.23
C ASN A 201 3.83 12.17 -3.36
N HIS A 202 3.90 13.34 -3.97
CA HIS A 202 3.80 14.60 -3.24
C HIS A 202 2.41 14.80 -2.61
N ALA A 203 1.33 14.50 -3.35
CA ALA A 203 -0.02 14.49 -2.80
C ALA A 203 -0.18 13.48 -1.64
N ALA A 204 0.42 12.28 -1.75
CA ALA A 204 0.42 11.29 -0.67
C ALA A 204 1.11 11.84 0.59
N LYS A 205 2.31 12.43 0.45
CA LYS A 205 3.06 13.06 1.56
C LYS A 205 2.30 14.22 2.21
N LEU A 206 1.52 14.98 1.44
CA LEU A 206 0.66 16.04 1.98
C LEU A 206 -0.51 15.47 2.78
N ALA A 207 -1.04 14.31 2.41
CA ALA A 207 -2.11 13.61 3.13
C ALA A 207 -1.63 12.87 4.41
N GLU A 208 -0.33 12.82 4.67
CA GLU A 208 0.26 12.29 5.90
C GLU A 208 0.38 13.37 6.99
N GLY A 209 0.02 13.00 8.22
CA GLY A 209 0.14 13.86 9.41
C GLY A 209 -1.03 13.67 10.36
N SER A 210 -1.00 14.37 11.48
CA SER A 210 -1.99 14.26 12.56
C SER A 210 -3.02 15.39 12.58
N ALA A 211 -2.82 16.46 11.80
CA ALA A 211 -3.75 17.59 11.74
C ALA A 211 -4.71 17.45 10.55
N PRO A 212 -6.04 17.55 10.76
CA PRO A 212 -7.02 17.51 9.68
C PRO A 212 -6.93 18.77 8.79
N GLY A 213 -7.55 18.71 7.62
CA GLY A 213 -7.63 19.82 6.68
C GLY A 213 -7.23 19.46 5.25
N ILE A 214 -7.21 20.46 4.38
CA ILE A 214 -6.80 20.34 2.97
C ILE A 214 -5.42 20.97 2.82
N TYR A 215 -4.47 20.22 2.29
CA TYR A 215 -3.06 20.59 2.14
C TYR A 215 -2.72 20.58 0.65
N PRO A 216 -2.85 21.73 -0.04
CA PRO A 216 -2.43 21.87 -1.43
C PRO A 216 -0.93 22.15 -1.53
N SER A 217 -0.30 21.55 -2.55
CA SER A 217 1.07 21.87 -2.94
C SER A 217 1.20 23.32 -3.43
N ASP A 218 2.43 23.82 -3.48
CA ASP A 218 2.76 25.11 -4.06
C ASP A 218 2.47 25.17 -5.56
N ARG A 219 2.48 24.03 -6.27
CA ARG A 219 2.02 23.95 -7.67
C ARG A 219 0.53 24.30 -7.78
N VAL A 220 -0.29 23.75 -6.89
CA VAL A 220 -1.73 24.08 -6.82
C VAL A 220 -1.94 25.53 -6.36
N ARG A 221 -1.20 26.00 -5.34
CA ARG A 221 -1.29 27.38 -4.85
C ARG A 221 -0.95 28.38 -5.96
N ALA A 222 0.16 28.17 -6.66
CA ALA A 222 0.61 29.01 -7.77
C ALA A 222 -0.43 29.09 -8.90
N LEU A 223 -1.05 27.96 -9.26
CA LEU A 223 -2.08 27.92 -10.30
C LEU A 223 -3.25 28.86 -10.02
N PHE A 224 -3.59 29.08 -8.74
CA PHE A 224 -4.68 29.96 -8.31
C PHE A 224 -4.22 31.34 -7.82
N GLY A 225 -2.93 31.67 -7.93
CA GLY A 225 -2.38 32.93 -7.43
C GLY A 225 -2.39 33.05 -5.89
N LEU A 226 -2.42 31.91 -5.18
CA LEU A 226 -2.29 31.87 -3.74
C LEU A 226 -0.83 31.99 -3.33
N ARG A 227 -0.59 32.44 -2.09
CA ARG A 227 0.76 32.52 -1.52
C ARG A 227 1.35 31.10 -1.41
N GLN A 228 2.50 30.91 -2.06
CA GLN A 228 3.35 29.73 -1.90
C GLN A 228 3.97 29.71 -0.50
N VAL A 229 4.09 28.53 0.10
CA VAL A 229 4.52 28.35 1.48
C VAL A 229 5.93 27.76 1.58
N GLY A 230 6.47 27.21 0.50
CA GLY A 230 7.81 26.62 0.41
C GLY A 230 7.76 25.14 0.00
N GLY A 231 8.86 24.41 0.23
CA GLY A 231 8.90 22.99 -0.09
C GLY A 231 7.99 22.11 0.79
N ILE A 232 7.95 20.81 0.48
CA ILE A 232 7.06 19.80 1.10
C ILE A 232 6.95 19.88 2.64
N LEU A 233 8.05 20.19 3.35
CA LEU A 233 8.02 20.33 4.81
C LEU A 233 7.09 21.46 5.28
N ALA A 234 7.15 22.61 4.62
CA ALA A 234 6.29 23.76 4.93
C ALA A 234 4.85 23.53 4.45
N GLU A 235 4.67 22.89 3.30
CA GLU A 235 3.34 22.54 2.78
C GLU A 235 2.61 21.59 3.71
N ARG A 236 3.31 20.57 4.27
CA ARG A 236 2.72 19.62 5.24
C ARG A 236 2.19 20.29 6.51
N THR A 237 2.70 21.46 6.88
CA THR A 237 2.25 22.21 8.05
C THR A 237 1.29 23.36 7.72
N SER A 238 1.00 23.58 6.43
CA SER A 238 0.23 24.74 5.96
C SER A 238 -1.09 24.32 5.31
N SER A 239 -2.12 24.07 6.13
CA SER A 239 -3.47 23.81 5.64
C SER A 239 -4.06 25.04 4.94
N ALA A 240 -4.90 24.80 3.94
CA ALA A 240 -5.69 25.85 3.30
C ALA A 240 -6.83 26.30 4.22
N SER A 241 -7.00 27.61 4.35
CA SER A 241 -8.16 28.23 5.00
C SER A 241 -9.43 28.08 4.17
N GLU A 242 -10.61 28.27 4.76
CA GLU A 242 -11.89 28.23 4.01
C GLU A 242 -11.94 29.27 2.88
N VAL A 243 -11.28 30.42 3.04
CA VAL A 243 -11.19 31.44 1.99
C VAL A 243 -10.35 30.92 0.81
N GLU A 244 -9.19 30.32 1.08
CA GLU A 244 -8.36 29.70 0.04
C GLU A 244 -9.11 28.54 -0.64
N ILE A 245 -9.77 27.67 0.14
CA ILE A 245 -10.57 26.54 -0.38
C ILE A 245 -11.68 27.05 -1.31
N ALA A 246 -12.37 28.14 -0.94
CA ALA A 246 -13.38 28.76 -1.79
C ALA A 246 -12.76 29.31 -3.10
N SER A 247 -11.57 29.91 -3.04
CA SER A 247 -10.83 30.37 -4.22
C SER A 247 -10.37 29.24 -5.14
N LEU A 248 -10.15 28.03 -4.61
CA LEU A 248 -9.84 26.82 -5.39
C LEU A 248 -11.06 26.24 -6.12
N GLY A 249 -12.23 26.89 -6.07
CA GLY A 249 -13.45 26.45 -6.75
C GLY A 249 -14.18 25.29 -6.06
N ALA A 250 -13.83 25.00 -4.81
CA ALA A 250 -14.37 23.88 -4.03
C ALA A 250 -15.69 24.23 -3.29
N ARG A 251 -16.58 25.01 -3.91
CA ARG A 251 -17.88 25.32 -3.30
C ARG A 251 -18.80 24.10 -3.39
N ILE A 252 -18.97 23.41 -2.27
CA ILE A 252 -20.05 22.44 -2.09
C ILE A 252 -20.88 22.86 -0.89
N VAL A 253 -22.15 23.11 -1.14
CA VAL A 253 -23.20 23.12 -0.13
C VAL A 253 -24.13 21.96 -0.50
N LEU A 254 -23.86 20.78 0.06
CA LEU A 254 -24.88 19.74 0.07
C LEU A 254 -25.96 20.21 1.05
N ASP A 255 -27.19 20.32 0.57
CA ASP A 255 -28.32 20.53 1.45
C ASP A 255 -28.33 19.42 2.53
N PRO A 256 -28.43 19.75 3.83
CA PRO A 256 -28.43 18.76 4.90
C PRO A 256 -29.44 17.62 4.71
N GLN A 257 -30.63 17.89 4.15
CA GLN A 257 -31.62 16.85 3.89
C GLN A 257 -31.18 15.91 2.78
N GLN A 258 -30.63 16.45 1.68
CA GLN A 258 -30.03 15.64 0.61
C GLN A 258 -28.86 14.79 1.10
N LEU A 259 -27.99 15.35 1.95
CA LEU A 259 -26.87 14.62 2.53
C LEU A 259 -27.36 13.43 3.38
N GLU A 260 -28.35 13.64 4.24
CA GLU A 260 -28.88 12.56 5.07
C GLU A 260 -29.54 11.46 4.25
N ARG A 261 -30.36 11.84 3.26
CA ARG A 261 -30.97 10.87 2.34
C ARG A 261 -29.92 10.01 1.63
N ARG A 262 -28.84 10.62 1.14
CA ARG A 262 -27.74 9.89 0.51
C ARG A 262 -26.98 9.00 1.49
N ALA A 263 -26.82 9.44 2.73
CA ALA A 263 -26.22 8.63 3.79
C ALA A 263 -27.11 7.41 4.11
N ASP A 264 -28.43 7.57 4.16
CA ASP A 264 -29.38 6.48 4.35
C ASP A 264 -29.39 5.48 3.18
N GLU A 265 -29.38 5.98 1.94
CA GLU A 265 -29.26 5.14 0.74
C GLU A 265 -27.97 4.31 0.77
N LEU A 266 -26.84 4.93 1.18
CA LEU A 266 -25.56 4.25 1.34
C LEU A 266 -25.65 3.18 2.43
N ARG A 267 -26.14 3.51 3.63
CA ARG A 267 -26.33 2.55 4.73
C ARG A 267 -27.23 1.39 4.31
N ALA A 268 -28.33 1.67 3.61
CA ALA A 268 -29.27 0.67 3.14
C ALA A 268 -28.61 -0.28 2.14
N ALA A 269 -27.90 0.24 1.13
CA ALA A 269 -27.17 -0.57 0.15
C ALA A 269 -26.12 -1.47 0.81
N MET A 270 -25.46 -1.00 1.87
CA MET A 270 -24.51 -1.81 2.64
C MET A 270 -25.20 -2.87 3.52
N ARG A 271 -26.49 -2.72 3.82
CA ARG A 271 -27.30 -3.70 4.57
C ARG A 271 -27.92 -4.77 3.68
N THR A 272 -28.28 -4.46 2.42
CA THR A 272 -28.95 -5.41 1.50
C THR A 272 -28.08 -6.61 1.12
N HIS A 273 -26.78 -6.55 1.40
CA HIS A 273 -25.83 -7.65 1.20
C HIS A 273 -25.56 -8.48 2.47
N ARG A 274 -26.44 -8.40 3.48
CA ARG A 274 -26.32 -9.16 4.73
C ARG A 274 -27.01 -10.51 4.67
N ASP A 275 -26.34 -11.50 5.23
CA ASP A 275 -27.00 -12.63 5.87
C ASP A 275 -27.69 -12.10 7.15
N VAL A 276 -28.98 -12.38 7.32
CA VAL A 276 -29.88 -11.74 8.31
C VAL A 276 -29.47 -12.01 9.77
N THR A 277 -28.57 -12.96 10.00
CA THR A 277 -28.20 -13.49 11.32
C THR A 277 -27.16 -12.67 12.08
N ILE A 278 -26.43 -11.76 11.41
CA ILE A 278 -25.28 -11.06 12.01
C ILE A 278 -25.66 -9.58 12.18
N GLY A 279 -25.69 -9.10 13.42
CA GLY A 279 -26.08 -7.73 13.77
C GLY A 279 -25.27 -6.62 13.06
N MET A 280 -25.44 -5.37 13.51
CA MET A 280 -24.92 -4.17 12.83
C MET A 280 -23.44 -4.21 12.40
N SER A 281 -22.60 -5.07 12.98
CA SER A 281 -21.17 -5.16 12.68
C SER A 281 -20.77 -5.92 11.42
N GLY A 282 -21.67 -6.62 10.70
CA GLY A 282 -21.49 -7.15 9.32
C GLY A 282 -20.29 -8.08 9.00
N PHE A 283 -19.29 -8.13 9.87
CA PHE A 283 -18.03 -8.83 9.73
C PHE A 283 -18.03 -10.06 10.62
N ALA A 284 -17.77 -11.22 10.02
CA ALA A 284 -17.51 -12.46 10.73
C ALA A 284 -16.11 -12.96 10.37
N PHE A 285 -15.40 -13.42 11.39
CA PHE A 285 -14.00 -13.80 11.28
C PHE A 285 -13.82 -15.31 11.41
N HIS A 286 -12.89 -15.84 10.62
CA HIS A 286 -12.39 -17.20 10.74
C HIS A 286 -10.86 -17.19 10.67
N HIS A 287 -10.23 -18.26 11.16
CA HIS A 287 -8.81 -18.51 10.97
C HIS A 287 -8.60 -19.18 9.60
N HIS A 288 -7.46 -18.92 8.96
CA HIS A 288 -7.13 -19.47 7.64
C HIS A 288 -5.86 -20.31 7.76
N THR A 289 -5.94 -21.58 7.38
CA THR A 289 -4.80 -22.50 7.41
C THR A 289 -3.67 -22.00 6.51
N PRO A 290 -2.45 -21.73 7.03
CA PRO A 290 -1.29 -21.44 6.21
C PRO A 290 -1.00 -22.58 5.20
N PRO A 291 -0.43 -22.28 4.01
CA PRO A 291 0.16 -21.00 3.60
C PRO A 291 -0.89 -19.96 3.17
N LEU A 292 -0.65 -18.69 3.50
CA LEU A 292 -1.59 -17.61 3.22
C LEU A 292 -1.78 -17.33 1.72
N ARG A 293 -0.84 -17.76 0.85
CA ARG A 293 -1.02 -17.69 -0.61
C ARG A 293 -2.31 -18.35 -1.12
N SER A 294 -2.88 -19.27 -0.34
CA SER A 294 -4.14 -19.96 -0.67
C SER A 294 -5.39 -19.13 -0.40
N ILE A 295 -5.26 -17.92 0.16
CA ILE A 295 -6.38 -16.99 0.33
C ILE A 295 -6.88 -16.54 -1.04
N ASP A 296 -8.11 -16.95 -1.35
CA ASP A 296 -8.86 -16.51 -2.52
C ASP A 296 -9.69 -15.25 -2.16
N TYR A 297 -9.21 -14.08 -2.61
CA TYR A 297 -9.86 -12.78 -2.34
C TYR A 297 -11.27 -12.69 -2.93
N SER A 298 -11.57 -13.42 -4.00
CA SER A 298 -12.90 -13.43 -4.63
C SER A 298 -13.97 -14.03 -3.71
N ARG A 299 -13.56 -14.89 -2.76
CA ARG A 299 -14.42 -15.53 -1.77
C ARG A 299 -14.57 -14.73 -0.48
N LEU A 300 -13.69 -13.75 -0.25
CA LEU A 300 -13.77 -12.92 0.95
C LEU A 300 -14.89 -11.89 0.82
N SER A 301 -15.53 -11.63 1.95
CA SER A 301 -16.58 -10.63 2.10
C SER A 301 -16.64 -10.21 3.57
N PRO A 302 -17.42 -9.18 3.94
CA PRO A 302 -17.63 -8.87 5.36
C PRO A 302 -17.99 -10.12 6.19
N SER A 303 -19.01 -10.89 5.78
CA SER A 303 -19.42 -12.11 6.48
C SER A 303 -18.45 -13.30 6.36
N ARG A 304 -17.39 -13.19 5.57
CA ARG A 304 -16.36 -14.21 5.39
C ARG A 304 -14.98 -13.58 5.35
N SER A 305 -14.57 -12.98 6.47
CA SER A 305 -13.26 -12.35 6.62
C SER A 305 -12.31 -13.26 7.40
N VAL A 306 -11.03 -13.24 7.06
CA VAL A 306 -9.99 -13.90 7.88
C VAL A 306 -9.63 -12.98 9.04
N ARG A 307 -9.30 -13.51 10.22
CA ARG A 307 -8.59 -12.79 11.29
C ARG A 307 -7.77 -13.77 12.11
N MET A 308 -6.46 -13.59 12.11
CA MET A 308 -5.50 -14.41 12.87
C MET A 308 -4.24 -13.57 13.15
N PRO A 309 -3.39 -13.96 14.12
CA PRO A 309 -2.03 -13.44 14.19
C PRO A 309 -1.28 -13.77 12.89
N LEU A 310 -0.63 -12.76 12.31
CA LEU A 310 0.21 -12.89 11.13
C LEU A 310 1.20 -11.72 11.07
N VAL A 311 2.27 -11.90 10.29
CA VAL A 311 3.24 -10.85 9.99
C VAL A 311 2.74 -10.05 8.79
N SER A 312 2.71 -8.73 8.91
CA SER A 312 2.60 -7.78 7.81
C SER A 312 4.00 -7.34 7.40
N ILE A 313 4.29 -7.33 6.10
CA ILE A 313 5.58 -6.92 5.53
C ILE A 313 5.37 -5.90 4.42
N PHE A 314 6.14 -4.82 4.46
CA PHE A 314 6.25 -3.81 3.41
C PHE A 314 7.66 -3.83 2.84
N ALA A 315 7.78 -3.78 1.51
CA ALA A 315 9.06 -3.58 0.85
C ALA A 315 8.90 -2.54 -0.27
N ASP A 316 9.61 -1.43 -0.11
CA ASP A 316 9.46 -0.20 -0.90
C ASP A 316 10.71 0.09 -1.73
N LEU A 317 10.52 0.54 -2.97
CA LEU A 317 11.63 0.87 -3.86
C LEU A 317 12.12 2.28 -3.57
N ASP A 318 13.15 2.37 -2.74
CA ASP A 318 13.78 3.63 -2.38
C ASP A 318 14.35 4.32 -3.63
N GLY A 319 14.05 5.61 -3.77
CA GLY A 319 14.44 6.43 -4.92
C GLY A 319 13.57 6.29 -6.18
N TYR A 320 12.58 5.40 -6.22
CA TYR A 320 11.84 5.09 -7.45
C TYR A 320 11.03 6.27 -8.00
N THR A 321 10.44 7.12 -7.15
CA THR A 321 9.77 8.35 -7.62
C THR A 321 10.72 9.25 -8.41
N ALA A 322 11.94 9.46 -7.91
CA ALA A 322 12.92 10.32 -8.57
C ALA A 322 13.42 9.69 -9.89
N TYR A 323 13.59 8.36 -9.88
CA TYR A 323 13.92 7.60 -11.06
C TYR A 323 12.87 7.73 -12.17
N VAL A 324 11.57 7.58 -11.86
CA VAL A 324 10.51 7.75 -12.87
C VAL A 324 10.40 9.19 -13.35
N ASP A 325 10.59 10.19 -12.48
CA ASP A 325 10.53 11.60 -12.87
C ASP A 325 11.67 11.93 -13.85
N ALA A 326 12.88 11.43 -13.58
CA ALA A 326 14.01 11.55 -14.49
C ALA A 326 13.76 10.80 -15.82
N ALA A 327 13.16 9.62 -15.76
CA ALA A 327 12.79 8.84 -16.94
C ALA A 327 11.76 9.58 -17.80
N MET A 328 10.73 10.18 -17.19
CA MET A 328 9.74 11.00 -17.90
C MET A 328 10.37 12.22 -18.57
N ALA A 329 11.32 12.89 -17.90
CA ALA A 329 12.00 14.06 -18.45
C ALA A 329 12.92 13.71 -19.63
N ASN A 330 13.55 12.54 -19.61
CA ASN A 330 14.57 12.13 -20.58
C ASN A 330 14.07 11.14 -21.65
N GLY A 331 12.76 10.85 -21.69
CA GLY A 331 12.17 9.90 -22.66
C GLY A 331 12.39 8.42 -22.32
N GLY A 332 12.83 8.10 -21.10
CA GLY A 332 13.08 6.73 -20.60
C GLY A 332 11.87 6.06 -19.93
N THR A 333 10.65 6.62 -20.05
CA THR A 333 9.44 6.11 -19.38
C THR A 333 9.18 4.63 -19.64
N ALA A 334 9.42 4.16 -20.87
CA ALA A 334 9.20 2.76 -21.24
C ALA A 334 10.08 1.80 -20.43
N ASP A 335 11.36 2.16 -20.23
CA ASP A 335 12.31 1.37 -19.45
C ASP A 335 11.96 1.40 -17.97
N ALA A 336 11.57 2.57 -17.43
CA ALA A 336 11.16 2.67 -16.04
C ALA A 336 9.93 1.80 -15.71
N VAL A 337 8.93 1.79 -16.59
CA VAL A 337 7.75 0.92 -16.42
C VAL A 337 8.11 -0.56 -16.55
N ARG A 338 9.02 -0.90 -17.47
CA ARG A 338 9.53 -2.27 -17.63
C ARG A 338 10.26 -2.74 -16.38
N ASP A 339 11.18 -1.93 -15.87
CA ASP A 339 12.00 -2.25 -14.70
C ASP A 339 11.10 -2.50 -13.48
N LEU A 340 10.11 -1.63 -13.26
CA LEU A 340 9.11 -1.80 -12.22
C LEU A 340 8.32 -3.10 -12.38
N HIS A 341 7.89 -3.44 -13.59
CA HIS A 341 7.15 -4.67 -13.84
C HIS A 341 7.97 -5.91 -13.46
N VAL A 342 9.24 -5.96 -13.84
CA VAL A 342 10.15 -7.07 -13.54
C VAL A 342 10.41 -7.17 -12.04
N ILE A 343 10.77 -6.05 -11.40
CA ILE A 343 11.03 -6.00 -9.95
C ILE A 343 9.80 -6.44 -9.16
N ARG A 344 8.62 -5.87 -9.45
CA ARG A 344 7.37 -6.27 -8.78
C ARG A 344 7.05 -7.74 -8.96
N THR A 345 7.22 -8.26 -10.18
CA THR A 345 6.95 -9.67 -10.47
C THR A 345 7.83 -10.59 -9.63
N GLU A 346 9.11 -10.26 -9.47
CA GLU A 346 10.02 -11.07 -8.65
C GLU A 346 9.73 -10.91 -7.15
N LEU A 347 9.51 -9.69 -6.64
CA LEU A 347 9.16 -9.49 -5.22
C LEU A 347 7.88 -10.24 -4.83
N ASP A 348 6.88 -10.25 -5.71
CA ASP A 348 5.65 -11.03 -5.53
C ASP A 348 5.91 -12.54 -5.56
N ALA A 349 6.76 -13.01 -6.49
CA ALA A 349 7.14 -14.42 -6.57
C ALA A 349 7.89 -14.89 -5.32
N VAL A 350 8.82 -14.09 -4.78
CA VAL A 350 9.50 -14.40 -3.52
C VAL A 350 8.47 -14.54 -2.39
N LEU A 351 7.65 -13.52 -2.17
CA LEU A 351 6.65 -13.51 -1.10
C LEU A 351 5.72 -14.73 -1.18
N GLN A 352 5.12 -14.98 -2.35
CA GLN A 352 4.06 -15.98 -2.50
C GLN A 352 4.59 -17.39 -2.78
N GLN A 353 5.55 -17.54 -3.69
CA GLN A 353 6.00 -18.86 -4.15
C GLN A 353 7.06 -19.44 -3.22
N ASP A 354 8.05 -18.63 -2.82
CA ASP A 354 9.15 -19.11 -1.99
C ASP A 354 8.73 -19.19 -0.50
N PHE A 355 8.01 -18.19 0.01
CA PHE A 355 7.67 -18.09 1.44
C PHE A 355 6.22 -18.39 1.80
N GLY A 356 5.33 -18.57 0.81
CA GLY A 356 3.94 -18.93 1.07
C GLY A 356 3.08 -17.80 1.65
N GLY A 357 3.59 -16.56 1.62
CA GLY A 357 2.82 -15.37 1.98
C GLY A 357 1.75 -15.03 0.94
N ARG A 358 0.93 -14.02 1.24
CA ARG A 358 -0.06 -13.48 0.32
C ARG A 358 0.24 -12.02 0.06
N LYS A 359 0.35 -11.64 -1.21
CA LYS A 359 0.34 -10.23 -1.60
C LYS A 359 -1.04 -9.66 -1.36
N VAL A 360 -1.10 -8.59 -0.56
CA VAL A 360 -2.33 -7.81 -0.36
C VAL A 360 -2.53 -6.87 -1.54
N ARG A 361 -1.50 -6.11 -1.90
CA ARG A 361 -1.46 -5.20 -3.07
C ARG A 361 -0.05 -4.64 -3.28
N PHE A 362 0.16 -4.00 -4.42
CA PHE A 362 1.18 -2.95 -4.57
C PHE A 362 0.56 -1.58 -4.29
N ILE A 363 1.26 -0.71 -3.56
CA ILE A 363 0.90 0.70 -3.34
C ILE A 363 1.98 1.55 -3.96
N GLY A 364 1.78 1.98 -5.21
CA GLY A 364 2.92 2.45 -5.97
C GLY A 364 3.95 1.33 -6.09
N ASP A 365 5.22 1.70 -6.09
CA ASP A 365 6.40 0.82 -6.07
C ASP A 365 6.48 -0.15 -4.88
N CYS A 366 5.80 0.14 -3.77
CA CYS A 366 5.84 -0.69 -2.57
C CYS A 366 4.96 -1.96 -2.63
N ILE A 367 5.48 -3.12 -2.26
CA ILE A 367 4.69 -4.35 -2.02
C ILE A 367 4.21 -4.43 -0.57
N HIS A 368 2.92 -4.69 -0.38
CA HIS A 368 2.34 -5.08 0.91
C HIS A 368 1.99 -6.56 0.92
N GLY A 369 2.65 -7.33 1.79
CA GLY A 369 2.45 -8.75 1.96
C GLY A 369 2.03 -9.14 3.38
N VAL A 370 1.45 -10.33 3.51
CA VAL A 370 1.19 -10.99 4.80
C VAL A 370 1.72 -12.42 4.81
N LEU A 371 2.19 -12.87 5.97
CA LEU A 371 2.76 -14.20 6.15
C LEU A 371 2.42 -14.77 7.54
N ALA A 372 2.17 -16.07 7.62
CA ALA A 372 2.00 -16.79 8.88
C ALA A 372 2.49 -18.24 8.76
N VAL A 373 2.93 -18.79 9.88
CA VAL A 373 3.24 -20.20 10.11
C VAL A 373 2.32 -20.70 11.22
N GLY A 374 1.82 -21.92 11.09
CA GLY A 374 0.86 -22.51 12.02
C GLY A 374 -0.09 -23.47 11.31
N ASP A 375 -1.24 -23.70 11.92
CA ASP A 375 -2.31 -24.58 11.42
C ASP A 375 -3.63 -23.82 11.25
N ASP A 376 -4.76 -24.53 11.19
CA ASP A 376 -6.10 -23.97 11.00
C ASP A 376 -6.71 -23.35 12.26
N GLN A 377 -6.06 -23.49 13.42
CA GLN A 377 -6.55 -23.00 14.71
C GLN A 377 -5.59 -22.01 15.37
N GLN A 378 -4.28 -22.16 15.15
CA GLN A 378 -3.24 -21.41 15.84
C GLN A 378 -2.13 -20.93 14.90
N THR A 379 -1.60 -19.76 15.23
CA THR A 379 -0.40 -19.21 14.58
C THR A 379 0.78 -19.41 15.51
N ASP A 380 1.87 -19.98 15.01
CA ASP A 380 3.17 -19.92 15.67
C ASP A 380 3.80 -18.55 15.39
N GLU A 381 3.67 -17.63 16.35
CA GLU A 381 4.15 -16.25 16.20
C GLU A 381 5.67 -16.18 16.00
N GLY A 382 6.43 -17.01 16.73
CA GLY A 382 7.90 -17.06 16.63
C GLY A 382 8.35 -17.56 15.26
N ALA A 383 7.83 -18.73 14.84
CA ALA A 383 8.13 -19.28 13.51
C ALA A 383 7.65 -18.38 12.37
N SER A 384 6.55 -17.63 12.58
CA SER A 384 6.08 -16.63 11.61
C SER A 384 7.09 -15.49 11.45
N VAL A 385 7.66 -14.99 12.56
CA VAL A 385 8.68 -13.93 12.53
C VAL A 385 10.00 -14.41 11.93
N GLU A 386 10.45 -15.63 12.26
CA GLU A 386 11.63 -16.23 11.63
C GLU A 386 11.44 -16.37 10.11
N ARG A 387 10.29 -16.89 9.70
CA ARG A 387 9.93 -17.03 8.28
C ARG A 387 9.86 -15.68 7.59
N ALA A 388 9.32 -14.64 8.25
CA ALA A 388 9.27 -13.29 7.69
C ALA A 388 10.66 -12.63 7.60
N THR A 389 11.54 -12.88 8.56
CA THR A 389 12.94 -12.42 8.53
C THR A 389 13.67 -13.03 7.33
N ALA A 390 13.52 -14.33 7.11
CA ALA A 390 14.06 -15.00 5.92
C ALA A 390 13.41 -14.50 4.61
N CYS A 391 12.12 -14.17 4.63
CA CYS A 391 11.45 -13.55 3.48
C CYS A 391 12.02 -12.17 3.18
N ALA A 392 12.28 -11.34 4.19
CA ALA A 392 12.90 -10.03 4.03
C ALA A 392 14.30 -10.13 3.42
N GLY A 393 15.12 -11.08 3.90
CA GLY A 393 16.43 -11.38 3.32
C GLY A 393 16.35 -11.79 1.85
N ALA A 394 15.41 -12.68 1.52
CA ALA A 394 15.18 -13.13 0.14
C ALA A 394 14.65 -12.03 -0.77
N LEU A 395 13.78 -11.14 -0.29
CA LEU A 395 13.31 -9.98 -1.05
C LEU A 395 14.48 -9.08 -1.42
N ARG A 396 15.41 -8.84 -0.48
CA ARG A 396 16.64 -8.08 -0.75
C ARG A 396 17.54 -8.78 -1.76
N SER A 397 17.86 -10.05 -1.55
CA SER A 397 18.71 -10.80 -2.49
C SER A 397 18.14 -10.85 -3.90
N SER A 398 16.83 -11.06 -4.05
CA SER A 398 16.18 -11.02 -5.37
C SER A 398 16.16 -9.62 -5.98
N PHE A 399 15.98 -8.57 -5.16
CA PHE A 399 16.06 -7.20 -5.62
C PHE A 399 17.47 -6.86 -6.13
N ASP A 400 18.52 -7.23 -5.40
CA ASP A 400 19.90 -6.98 -5.82
C ASP A 400 20.19 -7.66 -7.17
N LEU A 401 19.70 -8.90 -7.37
CA LEU A 401 19.74 -9.58 -8.66
C LEU A 401 18.97 -8.85 -9.76
N CYS A 402 17.79 -8.29 -9.46
CA CYS A 402 17.08 -7.46 -10.42
C CYS A 402 17.91 -6.24 -10.83
N ILE A 403 18.58 -5.57 -9.90
CA ILE A 403 19.41 -4.39 -10.18
C ILE A 403 20.64 -4.76 -11.03
N GLU A 404 21.25 -5.92 -10.81
CA GLU A 404 22.33 -6.44 -11.65
C GLU A 404 21.86 -6.70 -13.10
N MET A 405 20.65 -7.25 -13.24
CA MET A 405 20.08 -7.66 -14.53
C MET A 405 19.34 -6.53 -15.27
N LEU A 406 19.04 -5.41 -14.61
CA LEU A 406 18.36 -4.23 -15.13
C LEU A 406 19.24 -2.98 -14.96
N PRO A 407 20.18 -2.71 -15.89
CA PRO A 407 21.15 -1.62 -15.74
C PRO A 407 20.53 -0.22 -15.61
N THR A 408 19.33 -0.02 -16.14
CA THR A 408 18.57 1.25 -16.07
C THR A 408 18.04 1.54 -14.67
N ALA A 409 17.83 0.51 -13.83
CA ALA A 409 17.37 0.64 -12.46
C ALA A 409 18.51 0.84 -11.45
N LYS A 410 19.76 0.98 -11.93
CA LYS A 410 20.94 1.20 -11.06
C LYS A 410 20.75 2.46 -10.21
N GLY A 411 20.83 2.28 -8.90
CA GLY A 411 20.67 3.36 -7.91
C GLY A 411 19.37 3.32 -7.13
N LEU A 412 18.42 2.45 -7.50
CA LEU A 412 17.30 2.12 -6.62
C LEU A 412 17.78 1.31 -5.41
N GLY A 413 17.04 1.41 -4.32
CA GLY A 413 17.20 0.54 -3.15
C GLY A 413 15.89 -0.14 -2.76
N LEU A 414 15.96 -1.00 -1.74
CA LEU A 414 14.80 -1.68 -1.16
C LEU A 414 14.77 -1.46 0.36
N ALA A 415 13.81 -0.67 0.82
CA ALA A 415 13.53 -0.46 2.24
C ALA A 415 12.48 -1.47 2.70
N ILE A 416 12.75 -2.23 3.77
CA ILE A 416 11.85 -3.30 4.24
C ILE A 416 11.45 -3.07 5.69
N GLY A 417 10.17 -3.29 6.01
CA GLY A 417 9.64 -3.23 7.37
C GLY A 417 8.62 -4.32 7.62
N PHE A 418 8.66 -4.96 8.79
CA PHE A 418 7.65 -5.97 9.14
C PHE A 418 7.31 -5.99 10.63
N GLU A 419 6.07 -6.38 10.93
CA GLU A 419 5.52 -6.46 12.28
C GLU A 419 4.47 -7.57 12.34
N ILE A 420 4.30 -8.19 13.51
CA ILE A 420 3.30 -9.23 13.77
C ILE A 420 2.11 -8.68 14.55
N GLY A 421 0.91 -9.19 14.24
CA GLY A 421 -0.27 -8.91 15.05
C GLY A 421 -1.53 -9.58 14.51
N SER A 422 -2.57 -9.60 15.33
CA SER A 422 -3.89 -10.04 14.89
C SER A 422 -4.35 -9.15 13.75
N THR A 423 -4.49 -9.71 12.55
CA THR A 423 -4.79 -8.91 11.36
C THR A 423 -5.98 -9.50 10.62
N PRO A 424 -7.06 -8.72 10.43
CA PRO A 424 -8.17 -9.14 9.61
C PRO A 424 -7.84 -8.92 8.12
N ILE A 425 -8.26 -9.86 7.28
CA ILE A 425 -8.14 -9.79 5.82
C ILE A 425 -9.54 -9.96 5.22
N SER A 426 -9.92 -9.07 4.30
CA SER A 426 -11.24 -9.10 3.67
C SER A 426 -11.23 -8.46 2.28
N ARG A 427 -12.42 -8.39 1.67
CA ARG A 427 -12.70 -7.61 0.46
C ARG A 427 -13.91 -6.72 0.75
N ILE A 428 -13.72 -5.40 0.68
CA ILE A 428 -14.67 -4.39 1.16
C ILE A 428 -14.99 -3.33 0.09
N GLY A 429 -15.99 -2.48 0.32
CA GLY A 429 -16.56 -1.58 -0.68
C GLY A 429 -17.72 -2.21 -1.47
N ILE A 430 -18.13 -1.55 -2.56
CA ILE A 430 -19.24 -2.00 -3.41
C ILE A 430 -18.82 -3.25 -4.19
N ARG A 431 -19.63 -4.32 -4.19
CA ARG A 431 -19.31 -5.59 -4.88
C ARG A 431 -18.97 -5.42 -6.36
N GLY A 432 -18.21 -6.38 -6.90
CA GLY A 432 -17.65 -6.33 -8.26
C GLY A 432 -16.34 -5.54 -8.31
N ASP A 433 -16.06 -4.85 -9.41
CA ASP A 433 -14.81 -4.10 -9.66
C ASP A 433 -14.59 -2.88 -8.76
N ARG A 434 -15.55 -2.60 -7.87
CA ARG A 434 -15.45 -1.52 -6.87
C ARG A 434 -15.04 -2.05 -5.50
N SER A 435 -14.99 -3.36 -5.32
CA SER A 435 -14.59 -3.99 -4.08
C SER A 435 -13.08 -4.20 -4.07
N VAL A 436 -12.45 -3.86 -2.94
CA VAL A 436 -10.99 -3.83 -2.81
C VAL A 436 -10.55 -4.72 -1.66
N ARG A 437 -9.44 -5.42 -1.90
CA ARG A 437 -8.73 -6.24 -0.91
C ARG A 437 -8.33 -5.35 0.27
N VAL A 438 -8.36 -5.87 1.49
CA VAL A 438 -7.87 -5.13 2.66
C VAL A 438 -7.22 -6.09 3.65
N ALA A 439 -6.07 -5.68 4.19
CA ALA A 439 -5.51 -6.15 5.44
C ALA A 439 -5.28 -4.92 6.30
N SER A 440 -5.82 -4.87 7.52
CA SER A 440 -5.80 -3.65 8.34
C SER A 440 -5.80 -3.93 9.82
N SER A 441 -4.67 -3.63 10.48
CA SER A 441 -4.42 -3.78 11.91
C SER A 441 -3.30 -2.85 12.37
N HIS A 442 -2.98 -2.87 13.65
CA HIS A 442 -1.78 -2.22 14.18
C HIS A 442 -0.52 -2.72 13.47
N ALA A 443 -0.40 -4.04 13.27
CA ALA A 443 0.76 -4.62 12.59
C ALA A 443 0.95 -4.08 11.16
N THR A 444 -0.15 -3.83 10.43
CA THR A 444 -0.05 -3.20 9.10
C THR A 444 0.44 -1.75 9.15
N LEU A 445 0.07 -0.99 10.18
CA LEU A 445 0.58 0.38 10.37
C LEU A 445 2.06 0.34 10.77
N THR A 446 2.40 -0.41 11.81
CA THR A 446 3.75 -0.45 12.37
C THR A 446 4.76 -1.03 11.38
N SER A 447 4.38 -2.01 10.56
CA SER A 447 5.26 -2.52 9.50
C SER A 447 5.58 -1.47 8.43
N GLU A 448 4.59 -0.67 8.03
CA GLU A 448 4.78 0.47 7.13
C GLU A 448 5.64 1.58 7.79
N GLU A 449 5.38 1.92 9.06
CA GLU A 449 6.22 2.88 9.82
C GLU A 449 7.67 2.39 9.96
N CYS A 450 7.86 1.08 10.19
CA CYS A 450 9.17 0.47 10.23
C CYS A 450 9.89 0.58 8.88
N GLN A 451 9.17 0.35 7.77
CA GLN A 451 9.71 0.49 6.44
C GLN A 451 10.05 1.96 6.12
N ALA A 452 9.16 2.89 6.44
CA ALA A 452 9.29 4.31 6.09
C ALA A 452 10.52 4.99 6.72
N VAL A 453 11.04 4.45 7.83
CA VAL A 453 12.27 4.94 8.46
C VAL A 453 13.54 4.26 7.96
N CYS A 454 13.44 3.25 7.09
CA CYS A 454 14.58 2.56 6.48
C CYS A 454 15.09 3.30 5.24
N SER A 455 16.41 3.31 5.04
CA SER A 455 16.98 3.58 3.71
C SER A 455 16.82 2.37 2.78
N GLY A 456 17.13 2.53 1.50
CA GLY A 456 17.13 1.46 0.50
C GLY A 456 18.06 0.26 0.77
N THR A 457 18.84 0.27 1.85
CA THR A 457 19.68 -0.86 2.27
C THR A 457 19.28 -1.45 3.62
N GLU A 458 18.22 -0.91 4.24
CA GLU A 458 17.82 -1.24 5.60
C GLU A 458 16.55 -2.08 5.65
N THR A 459 16.52 -2.98 6.63
CA THR A 459 15.36 -3.76 7.04
C THR A 459 15.08 -3.49 8.51
N LYS A 460 13.82 -3.22 8.88
CA LYS A 460 13.43 -2.99 10.28
C LYS A 460 12.36 -3.98 10.75
N ILE A 461 12.58 -4.55 11.93
CA ILE A 461 11.62 -5.36 12.66
C ILE A 461 10.85 -4.48 13.67
N GLY A 462 9.54 -4.69 13.76
CA GLY A 462 8.68 -4.06 14.76
C GLY A 462 8.85 -4.67 16.15
N ASP A 463 8.45 -3.92 17.18
CA ASP A 463 8.72 -4.26 18.58
C ASP A 463 8.07 -5.58 19.01
N ARG A 464 6.83 -5.85 18.55
CA ARG A 464 6.15 -7.11 18.91
C ARG A 464 6.81 -8.30 18.21
N ALA A 465 7.14 -8.16 16.94
CA ALA A 465 7.86 -9.17 16.17
C ALA A 465 9.21 -9.47 16.82
N TYR A 466 9.96 -8.44 17.23
CA TYR A 466 11.22 -8.60 17.94
C TYR A 466 11.04 -9.31 19.28
N ALA A 467 9.97 -9.01 20.02
CA ALA A 467 9.69 -9.63 21.32
C ALA A 467 9.42 -11.14 21.23
N VAL A 468 8.78 -11.61 20.16
CA VAL A 468 8.48 -13.04 19.94
C VAL A 468 9.55 -13.76 19.11
N ALA A 469 10.54 -13.05 18.58
CA ALA A 469 11.61 -13.60 17.79
C ALA A 469 12.58 -14.47 18.61
N SER A 470 13.11 -15.52 17.98
CA SER A 470 14.19 -16.32 18.56
C SER A 470 15.45 -15.49 18.83
N PRO A 471 16.32 -15.92 19.76
CA PRO A 471 17.59 -15.23 20.02
C PRO A 471 18.43 -15.03 18.75
N ASP A 472 18.39 -15.99 17.83
CA ASP A 472 19.18 -15.96 16.58
C ASP A 472 18.64 -14.89 15.63
N THR A 473 17.32 -14.83 15.47
CA THR A 473 16.66 -13.75 14.72
C THR A 473 16.94 -12.38 15.33
N ARG A 474 16.88 -12.25 16.65
CA ARG A 474 17.14 -10.98 17.33
C ARG A 474 18.58 -10.47 17.09
N ARG A 475 19.57 -11.36 16.99
CA ARG A 475 20.97 -10.98 16.71
C ARG A 475 21.19 -10.37 15.33
N LEU A 476 20.26 -10.56 14.38
CA LEU A 476 20.32 -9.93 13.06
C LEU A 476 20.00 -8.43 13.10
N PHE A 477 19.35 -7.96 14.17
CA PHE A 477 18.90 -6.58 14.30
C PHE A 477 19.68 -5.87 15.41
N SER A 478 20.05 -4.63 15.13
CA SER A 478 20.65 -3.73 16.12
C SER A 478 19.62 -3.30 17.18
N SER A 479 20.07 -2.55 18.19
CA SER A 479 19.24 -2.11 19.31
C SER A 479 18.05 -1.23 18.91
N ASN A 480 18.09 -0.60 17.73
CA ASN A 480 16.96 0.18 17.18
C ASN A 480 16.03 -0.66 16.28
N GLY A 481 16.23 -1.98 16.24
CA GLY A 481 15.45 -2.92 15.43
C GLY A 481 15.80 -2.90 13.93
N LYS A 482 16.90 -2.25 13.51
CA LYS A 482 17.33 -2.22 12.10
C LYS A 482 18.49 -3.17 11.83
N SER A 483 18.52 -3.68 10.60
CA SER A 483 19.62 -4.42 9.99
C SER A 483 19.96 -3.79 8.64
N GLN A 484 21.26 -3.66 8.33
CA GLN A 484 21.73 -3.18 7.03
C GLN A 484 22.16 -4.36 6.17
N TYR A 485 21.85 -4.30 4.87
CA TYR A 485 22.20 -5.32 3.89
C TYR A 485 21.78 -6.74 4.31
N LEU A 486 20.63 -6.85 5.00
CA LEU A 486 20.08 -8.14 5.40
C LEU A 486 19.59 -8.90 4.17
N ASP A 487 20.47 -9.72 3.60
CA ASP A 487 20.21 -10.62 2.47
C ASP A 487 19.83 -12.04 2.98
N PHE A 488 19.50 -12.95 2.07
CA PHE A 488 19.07 -14.29 2.46
C PHE A 488 20.19 -15.12 3.10
N ASP A 489 21.43 -14.98 2.62
CA ASP A 489 22.57 -15.75 3.13
C ASP A 489 22.93 -15.32 4.55
N ALA A 490 22.88 -14.02 4.85
CA ALA A 490 23.05 -13.48 6.20
C ALA A 490 22.03 -14.07 7.19
N VAL A 491 20.76 -14.20 6.78
CA VAL A 491 19.72 -14.82 7.62
C VAL A 491 20.02 -16.30 7.86
N VAL A 492 20.40 -17.05 6.82
CA VAL A 492 20.67 -18.49 6.93
C VAL A 492 21.91 -18.77 7.76
N LEU A 493 22.99 -18.01 7.59
CA LEU A 493 24.25 -18.18 8.33
C LEU A 493 24.06 -17.98 9.84
N GLN A 494 23.28 -16.98 10.24
CA GLN A 494 22.98 -16.72 11.66
C GLN A 494 22.01 -17.72 12.29
N SER A 495 21.27 -18.46 11.46
CA SER A 495 20.34 -19.51 11.89
C SER A 495 21.02 -20.87 12.07
N GLN A 496 22.33 -20.98 11.79
CA GLN A 496 23.09 -22.19 12.07
C GLN A 496 23.50 -22.21 13.55
N PRO A 497 23.35 -23.35 14.26
CA PRO A 497 23.84 -23.45 15.63
C PRO A 497 25.35 -23.19 15.62
N ALA A 498 25.80 -22.29 16.50
CA ALA A 498 27.23 -22.07 16.71
C ALA A 498 27.88 -23.44 16.93
N ALA A 499 28.82 -23.82 16.05
CA ALA A 499 29.59 -25.03 16.24
C ALA A 499 30.14 -24.97 17.66
N ALA A 500 29.70 -25.92 18.50
CA ALA A 500 30.21 -26.04 19.85
C ALA A 500 31.73 -26.13 19.72
N ALA A 501 32.43 -25.11 20.21
CA ALA A 501 33.86 -25.19 20.40
C ALA A 501 34.06 -26.28 21.45
N SER A 502 34.22 -27.52 20.99
CA SER A 502 34.77 -28.61 21.77
C SER A 502 36.22 -28.25 22.03
N GLY A 503 36.45 -27.40 23.03
CA GLY A 503 37.73 -27.33 23.69
C GLY A 503 37.95 -28.69 24.31
N GLU A 504 38.81 -29.50 23.69
CA GLU A 504 39.45 -30.62 24.36
C GLU A 504 40.15 -30.04 25.60
N ALA A 505 39.56 -30.27 26.77
CA ALA A 505 40.24 -30.08 28.02
C ALA A 505 41.32 -31.16 28.11
N GLU A 506 42.57 -30.78 27.87
CA GLU A 506 43.73 -31.61 28.21
C GLU A 506 43.64 -31.98 29.70
N ALA A 507 43.51 -33.27 29.97
CA ALA A 507 43.58 -33.82 31.31
C ALA A 507 45.00 -33.62 31.87
N PRO A 508 45.17 -33.19 33.12
CA PRO A 508 46.49 -33.00 33.70
C PRO A 508 47.19 -34.35 33.89
N VAL A 509 48.39 -34.45 33.35
CA VAL A 509 49.31 -35.58 33.51
C VAL A 509 49.64 -35.74 35.01
N ALA A 510 49.37 -36.94 35.55
CA ALA A 510 49.73 -37.30 36.92
C ALA A 510 51.26 -37.41 37.06
N ASP A 511 51.85 -36.52 37.88
CA ASP A 511 53.27 -36.56 38.26
C ASP A 511 53.50 -37.70 39.26
N ASN A 512 54.13 -38.78 38.79
CA ASN A 512 54.45 -39.96 39.59
C ASN A 512 55.85 -39.76 40.21
N ARG A 513 55.92 -39.07 41.35
CA ARG A 513 57.16 -38.97 42.14
C ARG A 513 57.18 -40.03 43.24
N SER A 514 58.07 -40.99 43.03
CA SER A 514 58.53 -41.98 44.00
C SER A 514 59.19 -41.31 45.20
N TYR A 515 58.74 -41.70 46.39
CA TYR A 515 59.47 -41.52 47.64
C TYR A 515 60.53 -42.61 47.78
N GLY A 516 61.76 -42.23 48.16
CA GLY A 516 62.74 -43.16 48.68
C GLY A 516 64.12 -42.52 48.90
N GLY A 517 64.50 -42.31 50.17
CA GLY A 517 65.90 -42.36 50.59
C GLY A 517 66.41 -41.23 51.48
N PHE A 518 66.41 -41.52 52.79
CA PHE A 518 67.19 -40.96 53.92
C PHE A 518 66.82 -39.58 54.49
#